data_AF-A0A7T5EKD1-F1
#
_entry.id   AF-A0A7T5EKD1-F1
#
_cell.length_a   1.000
_cell.length_b   1.000
_cell.length_c   1.000
_cell.angle_alpha   90.00
_cell.angle_beta   90.00
_cell.angle_gamma   90.00
#
_symmetry.space_group_name_H-M   'P 1'
#
loop_
_entity.id
_entity.type
_entity.pdbx_description
1 polymer ?
#
loop_
_entity_poly.entity_id
_entity_poly.type
_entity_poly.pdbx_seq_one_letter_code
_entity_poly.pdbx_strand_id
1 'polypeptide(L)'
;MPIISSRKSREILTLCCIIPTLLLSACSQQKAETLEFIRVDNFPVPQKAEMRSPEDKFSLTIKEQYDVVWEKYTSYLVKDGWTVRTVDSPKVLHVEKDGQAYLLIITKTNDENATAISIKIYE
;
A
#
# COMPACT_ATOMS: atom_id res chain seq x y z
N MET A 1 -51.68 -37.18 22.75
CA MET A 1 -52.46 -37.13 21.49
C MET A 1 -53.85 -36.61 21.81
N PRO A 2 -54.57 -35.83 20.96
CA PRO A 2 -54.25 -35.23 19.65
C PRO A 2 -54.36 -33.66 19.66
N ILE A 3 -53.66 -32.86 18.83
CA ILE A 3 -53.79 -32.49 17.39
C ILE A 3 -54.77 -31.32 17.10
N ILE A 4 -54.15 -30.14 16.82
CA ILE A 4 -54.33 -29.17 15.71
C ILE A 4 -55.75 -28.70 15.31
N SER A 5 -55.89 -27.37 15.16
CA SER A 5 -56.40 -26.64 13.95
C SER A 5 -57.25 -25.43 14.35
N SER A 6 -57.35 -24.30 13.66
CA SER A 6 -56.56 -23.53 12.69
C SER A 6 -57.43 -22.31 12.32
N ARG A 7 -56.78 -21.16 12.08
CA ARG A 7 -57.23 -20.01 11.25
C ARG A 7 -58.50 -19.23 11.63
N LYS A 8 -58.33 -17.90 11.76
CA LYS A 8 -58.85 -16.97 10.74
C LYS A 8 -58.12 -15.62 10.75
N SER A 9 -57.66 -15.22 9.58
CA SER A 9 -56.97 -13.96 9.24
C SER A 9 -57.93 -12.77 9.13
N ARG A 10 -57.32 -11.57 8.97
CA ARG A 10 -57.82 -10.25 8.45
C ARG A 10 -57.87 -9.19 9.56
N GLU A 11 -57.46 -7.92 9.43
CA GLU A 11 -57.01 -7.08 8.30
C GLU A 11 -56.36 -5.79 8.89
N ILE A 12 -55.27 -5.33 8.25
CA ILE A 12 -54.91 -3.94 7.84
C ILE A 12 -55.20 -2.75 8.79
N LEU A 13 -54.16 -1.89 8.96
CA LEU A 13 -54.05 -0.46 9.37
C LEU A 13 -52.89 -0.33 10.38
N THR A 14 -51.87 0.53 10.33
CA THR A 14 -51.69 1.87 9.74
C THR A 14 -50.19 2.18 9.62
N LEU A 15 -49.84 2.79 8.49
CA LEU A 15 -48.75 3.74 8.22
C LEU A 15 -48.07 4.39 9.47
N CYS A 16 -46.74 4.31 9.57
CA CYS A 16 -45.93 5.40 10.12
C CYS A 16 -44.47 5.29 9.66
N CYS A 17 -44.02 6.34 8.98
CA CYS A 17 -42.69 6.55 8.43
C CYS A 17 -41.62 6.56 9.52
N ILE A 18 -40.54 5.78 9.34
CA ILE A 18 -39.20 6.18 9.79
C ILE A 18 -38.20 5.73 8.71
N ILE A 19 -37.85 6.70 7.87
CA ILE A 19 -36.64 6.67 7.05
C ILE A 19 -35.45 6.77 8.01
N PRO A 20 -34.40 5.98 7.80
CA PRO A 20 -33.10 6.61 7.70
C PRO A 20 -32.51 6.31 6.33
N THR A 21 -32.29 7.41 5.62
CA THR A 21 -31.43 7.58 4.47
C THR A 21 -30.05 7.01 4.81
N LEU A 22 -29.82 5.75 4.46
CA LEU A 22 -28.48 5.21 4.31
C LEU A 22 -27.91 5.80 3.03
N LEU A 23 -27.40 7.03 3.16
CA LEU A 23 -26.31 7.57 2.37
C LEU A 23 -25.13 6.59 2.48
N LEU A 24 -25.13 5.51 1.70
CA LEU A 24 -23.88 4.85 1.39
C LEU A 24 -23.12 5.84 0.52
N SER A 25 -22.20 6.51 1.20
CA SER A 25 -21.14 7.30 0.62
C SER A 25 -20.71 6.67 -0.69
N ALA A 26 -20.74 7.45 -1.78
CA ALA A 26 -19.82 7.22 -2.87
C ALA A 26 -18.42 7.25 -2.22
N CYS A 27 -17.94 6.07 -1.84
CA CYS A 27 -16.55 5.87 -1.53
C CYS A 27 -15.88 6.20 -2.86
N SER A 28 -15.35 7.41 -2.97
CA SER A 28 -14.37 7.71 -4.00
C SER A 28 -13.30 6.65 -3.82
N GLN A 29 -13.38 5.59 -4.62
CA GLN A 29 -12.22 4.78 -4.97
C GLN A 29 -11.34 5.74 -5.76
N GLN A 30 -10.64 6.61 -5.02
CA GLN A 30 -9.39 7.18 -5.45
C GLN A 30 -8.57 5.95 -5.77
N LYS A 31 -8.53 5.63 -7.06
CA LYS A 31 -7.87 4.46 -7.63
C LYS A 31 -6.45 4.51 -7.09
N ALA A 32 -6.21 3.79 -5.99
CA ALA A 32 -4.92 3.76 -5.35
C ALA A 32 -4.01 3.14 -6.40
N GLU A 33 -3.22 3.97 -7.07
CA GLU A 33 -2.20 3.44 -7.95
C GLU A 33 -1.29 2.59 -7.06
N THR A 34 -1.41 1.28 -7.23
CA THR A 34 -0.54 0.34 -6.59
C THR A 34 0.86 0.60 -7.13
N LEU A 35 1.81 0.80 -6.23
CA LEU A 35 3.23 0.76 -6.60
C LEU A 35 3.53 -0.68 -6.99
N GLU A 36 3.73 -0.91 -8.29
CA GLU A 36 4.15 -2.20 -8.82
C GLU A 36 5.68 -2.33 -8.68
N PHE A 37 6.16 -3.55 -8.40
CA PHE A 37 7.58 -3.83 -8.16
C PHE A 37 8.07 -4.89 -9.14
N ILE A 38 9.24 -4.66 -9.73
CA ILE A 38 10.00 -5.62 -10.55
C ILE A 38 11.21 -6.13 -9.78
N ARG A 39 11.76 -7.28 -10.15
CA ARG A 39 13.01 -7.80 -9.55
C ARG A 39 14.20 -7.36 -10.39
N VAL A 40 15.15 -6.68 -9.76
CA VAL A 40 16.46 -6.36 -10.32
C VAL A 40 17.48 -6.94 -9.34
N ASP A 41 18.31 -7.88 -9.80
CA ASP A 41 19.28 -8.60 -8.98
C ASP A 41 18.68 -9.11 -7.65
N ASN A 42 17.52 -9.76 -7.75
CA ASN A 42 16.72 -10.29 -6.64
C ASN A 42 16.09 -9.24 -5.70
N PHE A 43 16.44 -7.96 -5.85
CA PHE A 43 15.86 -6.86 -5.08
C PHE A 43 14.59 -6.28 -5.73
N PRO A 44 13.52 -6.00 -4.98
CA PRO A 44 12.31 -5.41 -5.54
C PRO A 44 12.48 -3.91 -5.77
N VAL A 45 12.33 -3.48 -7.02
CA VAL A 45 12.45 -2.09 -7.48
C VAL A 45 11.11 -1.60 -8.03
N PRO A 46 10.63 -0.40 -7.67
CA PRO A 46 9.40 0.18 -8.23
C PRO A 46 9.40 0.26 -9.76
N GLN A 47 8.37 -0.23 -10.43
CA GLN A 47 8.30 -0.31 -11.90
C GLN A 47 8.14 1.06 -12.59
N LYS A 48 7.45 2.00 -11.95
CA LYS A 48 7.25 3.38 -12.46
C LYS A 48 8.46 4.30 -12.24
N ALA A 49 9.60 3.71 -11.90
CA ALA A 49 10.87 4.37 -11.69
C ALA A 49 11.51 4.80 -13.02
N GLU A 50 11.91 6.07 -13.13
CA GLU A 50 12.95 6.43 -14.10
C GLU A 50 14.30 5.94 -13.58
N MET A 51 14.72 4.74 -13.99
CA MET A 51 15.95 4.10 -13.52
C MET A 51 17.19 4.68 -14.20
N ARG A 52 18.16 5.12 -13.40
CA ARG A 52 19.52 5.48 -13.82
C ARG A 52 20.49 4.58 -13.05
N SER A 53 21.29 3.78 -13.75
CA SER A 53 22.23 2.85 -13.10
C SER A 53 23.65 2.94 -13.68
N PRO A 54 24.64 3.35 -12.88
CA PRO A 54 25.96 2.70 -12.86
C PRO A 54 25.85 1.31 -12.21
N GLU A 55 26.84 0.45 -12.44
CA GLU A 55 26.79 -1.01 -12.21
C GLU A 55 26.37 -1.45 -10.78
N ASP A 56 26.56 -0.61 -9.75
CA ASP A 56 26.30 -0.98 -8.34
C ASP A 56 25.29 -0.08 -7.61
N LYS A 57 24.63 0.85 -8.32
CA LYS A 57 23.72 1.82 -7.71
C LYS A 57 22.51 2.08 -8.58
N PHE A 58 21.34 1.71 -8.10
CA PHE A 58 20.08 2.09 -8.72
C PHE A 58 19.62 3.44 -8.15
N SER A 59 19.47 4.44 -9.00
CA SER A 59 18.83 5.72 -8.63
C SER A 59 17.58 5.90 -9.46
N LEU A 60 16.47 6.18 -8.79
CA LEU A 60 15.18 6.33 -9.45
C LEU A 60 14.32 7.43 -8.84
N THR A 61 13.46 8.00 -9.68
CA THR A 61 12.43 8.95 -9.26
C THR A 61 11.05 8.37 -9.53
N ILE A 62 10.17 8.48 -8.53
CA ILE A 62 8.78 8.03 -8.59
C ILE A 62 7.91 9.27 -8.48
N LYS A 63 6.94 9.43 -9.39
CA LYS A 63 5.94 10.50 -9.38
C LYS A 63 4.84 10.21 -8.37
N GLU A 64 5.22 10.12 -7.10
CA GLU A 64 4.35 9.90 -5.95
C GLU A 64 4.95 10.60 -4.72
N GLN A 65 4.10 11.02 -3.79
CA GLN A 65 4.52 11.72 -2.57
C GLN A 65 5.37 10.83 -1.66
N TYR A 66 6.32 11.45 -0.94
CA TYR A 66 7.28 10.73 -0.10
C TYR A 66 6.64 9.83 0.95
N ASP A 67 5.63 10.32 1.68
CA ASP A 67 5.01 9.54 2.76
C ASP A 67 4.29 8.30 2.20
N VAL A 68 3.69 8.42 1.01
CA VAL A 68 3.03 7.33 0.30
C VAL A 68 4.06 6.29 -0.19
N VAL A 69 5.16 6.75 -0.80
CA VAL A 69 6.24 5.86 -1.27
C VAL A 69 6.90 5.15 -0.10
N TRP A 70 7.21 5.87 0.97
CA TRP A 70 7.81 5.34 2.20
C TRP A 70 6.95 4.22 2.79
N GLU A 71 5.67 4.49 3.03
CA GLU A 71 4.74 3.52 3.62
C GLU A 71 4.57 2.28 2.72
N LYS A 72 4.29 2.49 1.42
CA LYS A 72 4.06 1.39 0.48
C LYS A 72 5.30 0.51 0.31
N TYR A 73 6.49 1.11 0.17
CA TYR A 73 7.70 0.36 -0.12
C TYR A 73 8.21 -0.41 1.12
N THR A 74 8.23 0.22 2.28
CA THR A 74 8.61 -0.47 3.53
C THR A 74 7.64 -1.60 3.85
N SER A 75 6.34 -1.38 3.69
CA SER A 75 5.32 -2.42 3.86
C SER A 75 5.49 -3.57 2.87
N TYR A 76 5.82 -3.28 1.61
CA TYR A 76 6.08 -4.31 0.61
C TYR A 76 7.29 -5.16 0.98
N LEU A 77 8.42 -4.53 1.35
CA LEU A 77 9.65 -5.21 1.73
C LEU A 77 9.42 -6.18 2.89
N VAL A 78 8.73 -5.73 3.94
CA VAL A 78 8.38 -6.58 5.09
C VAL A 78 7.49 -7.75 4.67
N LYS A 79 6.45 -7.50 3.85
CA LYS A 79 5.57 -8.56 3.33
C LYS A 79 6.30 -9.57 2.44
N ASP A 80 7.29 -9.10 1.71
CA ASP A 80 8.17 -9.93 0.86
C ASP A 80 9.25 -10.67 1.65
N GLY A 81 9.30 -10.51 2.98
CA GLY A 81 10.21 -11.23 3.86
C GLY A 81 11.58 -10.57 4.04
N TRP A 82 11.74 -9.30 3.68
CA TRP A 82 12.94 -8.54 3.99
C TRP A 82 12.93 -8.06 5.44
N THR A 83 14.06 -8.19 6.10
CA THR A 83 14.31 -7.51 7.37
C THR A 83 14.64 -6.05 7.08
N VAL A 84 13.83 -5.11 7.57
CA VAL A 84 14.01 -3.67 7.36
C VAL A 84 14.43 -3.02 8.68
N ARG A 85 15.56 -2.31 8.70
CA ARG A 85 16.07 -1.58 9.87
C ARG A 85 16.40 -0.14 9.48
N THR A 86 16.04 0.82 10.33
CA THR A 86 16.44 2.21 10.15
C THR A 86 17.83 2.40 10.76
N VAL A 87 18.78 2.97 10.01
CA VAL A 87 20.20 3.09 10.44
C VAL A 87 20.57 4.50 10.87
N ASP A 88 20.26 5.53 10.07
CA ASP A 88 20.69 6.91 10.36
C ASP A 88 19.53 7.91 10.47
N SER A 89 18.40 7.61 9.85
CA SER A 89 17.22 8.50 9.80
C SER A 89 16.07 7.76 9.13
N PRO A 90 14.81 8.23 9.23
CA PRO A 90 13.68 7.70 8.45
C PRO A 90 13.84 7.90 6.93
N LYS A 91 15.05 8.16 6.43
CA LYS A 91 15.38 8.21 5.01
C LYS A 91 16.30 7.08 4.61
N VAL A 92 17.04 6.46 5.55
CA VAL A 92 18.04 5.43 5.26
C VAL A 92 17.65 4.14 5.96
N LEU A 93 17.40 3.12 5.15
CA LEU A 93 17.01 1.78 5.55
C LEU A 93 18.11 0.80 5.16
N HIS A 94 18.50 -0.04 6.11
CA HIS A 94 19.23 -1.27 5.86
C HIS A 94 18.21 -2.39 5.65
N VAL A 95 18.28 -3.07 4.52
CA VAL A 95 17.35 -4.14 4.17
C VAL A 95 18.09 -5.41 3.83
N GLU A 96 17.68 -6.53 4.41
CA GLU A 96 18.41 -7.81 4.31
C GLU A 96 17.45 -8.99 4.08
N LYS A 97 17.83 -9.89 3.18
CA LYS A 97 17.15 -11.16 2.92
C LYS A 97 18.11 -12.17 2.28
N ASP A 98 18.05 -13.43 2.70
CA ASP A 98 18.81 -14.54 2.12
C ASP A 98 20.33 -14.27 1.99
N GLY A 99 20.92 -13.54 2.95
CA GLY A 99 22.34 -13.17 2.96
C GLY A 99 22.72 -12.01 2.03
N GLN A 100 21.76 -11.37 1.38
CA GLN A 100 21.95 -10.15 0.60
C GLN A 100 21.49 -8.93 1.41
N ALA A 101 22.32 -7.90 1.45
CA ALA A 101 22.02 -6.66 2.14
C ALA A 101 22.09 -5.47 1.19
N TYR A 102 21.20 -4.50 1.41
CA TYR A 102 21.15 -3.26 0.65
C TYR A 102 20.94 -2.06 1.59
N LEU A 103 21.50 -0.92 1.19
CA LEU A 103 21.16 0.39 1.71
C LEU A 103 20.16 1.07 0.78
N LEU A 104 18.99 1.36 1.32
CA LEU A 104 17.90 2.04 0.64
C LEU A 104 17.78 3.46 1.21
N ILE A 105 17.92 4.46 0.34
CA ILE A 105 17.83 5.88 0.67
C ILE A 105 16.60 6.45 -0.03
N ILE A 106 15.57 6.84 0.73
CA ILE A 106 14.33 7.43 0.24
C ILE A 106 14.29 8.91 0.65
N THR A 107 14.19 9.80 -0.32
CA THR A 107 14.30 11.25 -0.10
C THR A 107 13.23 12.03 -0.87
N LYS A 108 12.72 13.09 -0.23
CA LYS A 108 11.89 14.10 -0.89
C LYS A 108 12.68 14.79 -2.00
N THR A 109 12.03 15.08 -3.12
CA THR A 109 12.60 15.93 -4.16
C THR A 109 12.11 17.37 -4.03
N ASN A 110 12.48 18.24 -4.96
CA ASN A 110 11.94 19.60 -5.05
C ASN A 110 10.47 19.60 -5.51
N ASP A 111 10.02 18.55 -6.18
CA ASP A 111 8.62 18.32 -6.52
C ASP A 111 7.98 17.52 -5.38
N GLU A 112 6.95 18.10 -4.74
CA GLU A 112 6.25 17.48 -3.62
C GLU A 112 5.54 16.17 -4.02
N ASN A 113 5.22 16.01 -5.31
CA ASN A 113 4.62 14.82 -5.89
C ASN A 113 5.66 13.88 -6.49
N ALA A 114 6.95 14.06 -6.16
CA ALA A 114 8.00 13.14 -6.56
C ALA A 114 8.96 12.77 -5.43
N THR A 115 9.36 11.50 -5.43
CA THR A 115 10.25 10.89 -4.45
C THR A 115 11.44 10.27 -5.14
N ALA A 116 12.64 10.57 -4.65
CA ALA A 116 13.87 9.95 -5.11
C ALA A 116 14.22 8.77 -4.22
N ILE A 117 14.61 7.66 -4.85
CA ILE A 117 15.09 6.45 -4.20
C ILE A 117 16.48 6.12 -4.74
N SER A 118 17.41 5.84 -3.85
CA SER A 118 18.71 5.26 -4.19
C SER A 118 18.86 3.92 -3.48
N ILE A 119 19.26 2.90 -4.22
CA ILE A 119 19.57 1.56 -3.71
C ILE A 119 21.05 1.31 -3.95
N LYS A 120 21.74 0.80 -2.94
CA LYS A 120 23.14 0.39 -3.02
C LYS A 120 23.28 -1.00 -2.39
N ILE A 121 24.09 -1.85 -3.00
CA ILE A 121 24.50 -3.10 -2.37
C ILE A 121 25.31 -2.75 -1.11
N TYR A 122 25.03 -3.45 -0.01
CA TYR A 122 25.74 -3.32 1.24
C TYR A 122 26.55 -4.59 1.45
N GLU A 123 27.87 -4.50 1.30
CA GLU A 123 28.83 -5.59 1.51
C GLU A 123 29.15 -5.82 3.00
#